data_AF-A0A2J6IWC2-F1
#
_entry.id   AF-A0A2J6IWC2-F1
#
_cell.length_a   1.000
_cell.length_b   1.000
_cell.length_c   1.000
_cell.angle_alpha   90.00
_cell.angle_beta   90.00
_cell.angle_gamma   90.00
#
_symmetry.space_group_name_H-M   'P 1'
#
loop_
_entity.id
_entity.type
_entity.pdbx_description
1 polymer ?
#
loop_
_entity_poly.entity_id
_entity_poly.type
_entity_poly.pdbx_seq_one_letter_code
_entity_poly.pdbx_strand_id
1 'polypeptide(L)'
;MWYEMNYSDEADLLRVEIYGQRPSDLNELKRVSHEAWTEIARRTNDLGKRKLLVVSHATGSYSTVSAYEINTTLAKCGVRSGWMIAFVALDLDSYDEVKFCETVAVNRGFQVGVFANEEAGRQWLADRAG
;
A
#
# COMPACT_ATOMS: atom_id res chain seq x y z
N MET A 1 16.60 5.30 -11.48
CA MET A 1 15.29 4.63 -11.27
C MET A 1 14.44 5.60 -10.47
N TRP A 2 13.22 5.92 -10.91
CA TRP A 2 12.40 6.97 -10.28
C TRP A 2 11.09 6.35 -9.78
N TYR A 3 10.96 6.25 -8.46
CA TYR A 3 9.67 6.13 -7.80
C TYR A 3 9.23 7.53 -7.45
N GLU A 4 8.07 7.92 -7.97
CA GLU A 4 7.45 9.18 -7.59
C GLU A 4 6.25 8.86 -6.70
N MET A 5 6.18 9.54 -5.56
CA MET A 5 5.06 9.44 -4.63
C MET A 5 4.42 10.80 -4.47
N ASN A 6 3.16 10.89 -4.89
CA ASN A 6 2.34 12.08 -4.70
C ASN A 6 1.39 11.86 -3.54
N TYR A 7 1.22 12.89 -2.70
CA TYR A 7 0.46 12.81 -1.46
C TYR A 7 -0.64 13.86 -1.47
N SER A 8 -1.85 13.42 -1.14
CA SER A 8 -3.00 14.32 -0.93
C SER A 8 -3.57 14.07 0.46
N ASP A 9 -3.52 15.10 1.31
CA ASP A 9 -4.22 15.09 2.60
C ASP A 9 -5.70 15.37 2.37
N GLU A 10 -6.52 14.33 2.52
CA GLU A 10 -7.98 14.41 2.42
C GLU A 10 -8.59 14.39 3.82
N ALA A 11 -9.83 14.84 3.98
CA ALA A 11 -10.44 15.08 5.30
C ALA A 11 -10.23 13.92 6.31
N ASP A 12 -10.45 12.67 5.88
CA ASP A 12 -10.41 11.48 6.74
C ASP A 12 -9.27 10.49 6.42
N LEU A 13 -8.53 10.70 5.32
CA LEU A 13 -7.50 9.78 4.83
C LEU A 13 -6.28 10.50 4.27
N LEU A 14 -5.15 9.80 4.23
CA LEU A 14 -4.04 10.15 3.36
C LEU A 14 -4.19 9.39 2.04
N ARG A 15 -4.17 10.09 0.90
CA ARG A 15 -4.07 9.47 -0.42
C ARG A 15 -2.63 9.53 -0.90
N VAL A 16 -2.15 8.42 -1.43
CA VAL A 16 -0.80 8.25 -1.96
C VAL A 16 -0.89 7.68 -3.36
N GLU A 17 -0.36 8.38 -4.34
CA GLU A 17 -0.19 7.85 -5.70
C GLU A 17 1.27 7.44 -5.89
N ILE A 18 1.49 6.23 -6.40
CA ILE A 18 2.82 5.69 -6.64
C ILE A 18 3.00 5.49 -8.15
N TYR A 19 4.00 6.14 -8.71
CA TYR A 19 4.40 5.98 -10.12
C TYR A 19 5.82 5.44 -10.22
N GLY A 20 6.11 4.79 -11.35
CA GLY A 20 7.44 4.32 -11.69
C GLY A 20 7.46 2.85 -12.12
N GLN A 21 8.65 2.28 -12.12
CA GLN A 21 8.88 0.88 -12.49
C GLN A 21 9.51 0.13 -11.32
N ARG A 22 8.96 -1.04 -11.00
CA ARG A 22 9.48 -1.90 -9.94
C ARG A 22 10.84 -2.48 -10.34
N PRO A 23 11.85 -2.47 -9.44
CA PRO A 23 13.11 -3.14 -9.68
C PRO A 23 12.85 -4.64 -9.86
N SER A 24 13.53 -5.26 -10.83
CA SER A 24 13.54 -6.72 -10.99
C SER A 24 14.42 -7.42 -9.95
N ASP A 25 15.39 -6.70 -9.35
CA ASP A 25 16.19 -7.19 -8.24
C ASP A 25 15.39 -7.17 -6.93
N LEU A 26 15.32 -8.32 -6.25
CA LEU A 26 14.53 -8.48 -5.04
C LEU A 26 15.07 -7.63 -3.87
N ASN A 27 16.39 -7.45 -3.75
CA ASN A 27 16.95 -6.67 -2.66
C ASN A 27 16.68 -5.18 -2.87
N GLU A 28 16.78 -4.70 -4.11
CA GLU A 28 16.42 -3.35 -4.48
C GLU A 28 14.91 -3.11 -4.27
N LEU A 29 14.05 -4.04 -4.69
CA LEU A 29 12.61 -3.98 -4.48
C LEU A 29 12.25 -3.89 -2.99
N LYS A 30 12.91 -4.67 -2.14
CA LYS A 30 12.74 -4.60 -0.68
C LYS A 30 13.13 -3.24 -0.14
N ARG A 31 14.30 -2.73 -0.54
CA ARG A 31 14.82 -1.44 -0.08
C ARG A 31 13.88 -0.30 -0.45
N VAL A 32 13.49 -0.20 -1.72
CA VAL A 32 12.60 0.88 -2.20
C VAL A 32 11.20 0.78 -1.58
N SER A 33 10.68 -0.43 -1.40
CA SER A 33 9.38 -0.64 -0.74
C SER A 33 9.45 -0.26 0.74
N HIS A 34 10.54 -0.60 1.43
CA HIS A 34 10.73 -0.23 2.83
C HIS A 34 10.81 1.28 3.01
N GLU A 35 11.57 1.97 2.15
CA GLU A 35 11.68 3.44 2.13
C GLU A 35 10.32 4.10 1.87
N ALA A 36 9.57 3.61 0.86
CA ALA A 36 8.24 4.11 0.54
C ALA A 36 7.26 3.94 1.71
N TRP A 37 7.18 2.75 2.29
CA TRP A 37 6.29 2.49 3.43
C TRP A 37 6.68 3.26 4.68
N THR A 38 7.98 3.49 4.92
CA THR A 38 8.45 4.30 6.05
C THR A 38 8.00 5.74 5.90
N GLU A 39 8.11 6.32 4.70
CA GLU A 39 7.67 7.69 4.45
C GLU A 39 6.14 7.84 4.48
N ILE A 40 5.41 6.89 3.90
CA ILE A 40 3.94 6.84 3.98
C ILE A 40 3.51 6.77 5.45
N ALA A 41 4.16 5.90 6.24
CA ALA A 41 3.83 5.74 7.64
C ALA A 41 4.13 7.01 8.44
N ARG A 42 5.28 7.63 8.21
CA ARG A 42 5.63 8.90 8.85
C ARG A 42 4.57 9.97 8.58
N ARG A 43 4.21 10.21 7.31
CA ARG A 43 3.19 11.22 6.94
C ARG A 43 1.82 10.93 7.50
N THR A 44 1.38 9.68 7.43
CA THR A 44 0.07 9.27 7.98
C THR A 44 0.01 9.53 9.49
N ASN A 45 1.12 9.24 10.21
CA ASN A 45 1.24 9.53 11.64
C ASN A 45 1.26 11.04 11.93
N ASP A 46 2.04 11.83 11.19
CA ASP A 46 2.15 13.28 11.37
C ASP A 46 0.81 13.99 11.15
N LEU A 47 0.00 13.49 10.22
CA LEU A 47 -1.35 13.99 9.94
C LEU A 47 -2.43 13.42 10.88
N GLY A 48 -2.07 12.52 11.79
CA GLY A 48 -3.01 11.87 12.70
C GLY A 48 -4.06 10.99 12.01
N LYS A 49 -3.82 10.58 10.76
CA LYS A 49 -4.77 9.80 9.97
C LYS A 49 -4.71 8.32 10.37
N ARG A 50 -5.82 7.63 10.12
CA ARG A 50 -5.94 6.17 10.31
C ARG A 50 -6.37 5.45 9.05
N LYS A 51 -6.79 6.20 8.02
CA LYS A 51 -7.16 5.68 6.71
C LYS A 51 -6.08 6.08 5.71
N LEU A 52 -5.73 5.13 4.86
CA LEU A 52 -4.73 5.28 3.83
C LEU A 52 -5.29 4.71 2.54
N LEU A 53 -5.29 5.51 1.48
CA LEU A 53 -5.60 5.09 0.12
C LEU A 53 -4.30 5.11 -0.69
N VAL A 54 -3.81 3.96 -1.11
CA VAL A 54 -2.62 3.84 -1.97
C VAL A 54 -3.07 3.47 -3.37
N VAL A 55 -2.78 4.31 -4.35
CA VAL A 55 -3.06 4.08 -5.77
C VAL A 55 -1.75 3.83 -6.50
N SER A 56 -1.50 2.57 -6.86
CA SER A 56 -0.28 2.15 -7.52
C SER A 56 -0.46 2.13 -9.03
N HIS A 57 0.20 3.08 -9.70
CA HIS A 57 0.44 3.09 -11.15
C HIS A 57 1.76 2.40 -11.51
N ALA A 58 2.52 1.93 -10.53
CA ALA A 58 3.80 1.28 -10.76
C ALA A 58 3.65 -0.01 -11.58
N THR A 59 4.51 -0.17 -12.59
CA THR A 59 4.53 -1.33 -13.49
C THR A 59 5.69 -2.29 -13.16
N GLY A 60 5.62 -3.51 -13.67
CA GLY A 60 6.64 -4.55 -13.46
C GLY A 60 6.22 -5.59 -12.42
N SER A 61 6.88 -6.75 -12.42
CA SER A 61 6.40 -7.90 -11.64
C SER A 61 6.45 -7.64 -10.14
N TYR A 62 5.44 -8.15 -9.44
CA TYR A 62 5.32 -8.04 -7.99
C TYR A 62 5.04 -9.42 -7.40
N SER A 63 6.06 -10.26 -7.40
CA SER A 63 5.92 -11.65 -6.99
C SER A 63 5.31 -11.80 -5.58
N THR A 64 4.59 -12.90 -5.38
CA THR A 64 3.99 -13.29 -4.09
C THR A 64 5.00 -13.35 -2.93
N VAL A 65 6.27 -13.65 -3.22
CA VAL A 65 7.35 -13.67 -2.22
C VAL A 65 7.70 -12.25 -1.79
N SER A 66 7.86 -11.34 -2.76
CA SER A 66 8.10 -9.91 -2.51
C SER A 66 7.00 -9.31 -1.65
N ALA A 67 5.75 -9.62 -2.00
CA ALA A 67 4.55 -9.26 -1.27
C ALA A 67 4.54 -9.71 0.19
N TYR A 68 4.85 -10.99 0.44
CA TYR A 68 4.91 -11.54 1.79
C TYR A 68 5.95 -10.80 2.62
N GLU A 69 7.16 -10.63 2.09
CA GLU A 69 8.27 -9.98 2.79
C GLU A 69 7.98 -8.51 3.07
N ILE A 70 7.40 -7.77 2.13
CA ILE A 70 7.00 -6.37 2.33
C ILE A 70 5.95 -6.26 3.43
N ASN A 71 4.91 -7.12 3.40
CA ASN A 71 3.90 -7.18 4.45
C ASN A 71 4.47 -7.53 5.84
N THR A 72 5.56 -8.31 5.90
CA THR A 72 6.23 -8.60 7.17
C THR A 72 6.93 -7.40 7.80
N THR A 73 7.19 -6.37 6.99
CA THR A 73 7.94 -5.19 7.42
C THR A 73 7.08 -3.96 7.68
N LEU A 74 5.79 -3.97 7.35
CA LEU A 74 4.88 -2.82 7.55
C LEU A 74 4.92 -2.29 9.00
N ALA A 75 4.84 -3.17 9.99
CA ALA A 75 4.96 -2.78 11.40
C ALA A 75 6.31 -2.13 11.71
N LYS A 76 7.40 -2.62 11.10
CA LYS A 76 8.75 -2.05 11.26
C LYS A 76 8.90 -0.69 10.57
N CYS A 77 8.13 -0.45 9.51
CA CYS A 77 8.04 0.85 8.85
C CYS A 77 7.19 1.86 9.63
N GLY A 78 6.52 1.47 10.72
CA GLY A 78 5.68 2.35 11.53
C GLY A 78 4.20 2.34 11.17
N VAL A 79 3.76 1.42 10.32
CA VAL A 79 2.32 1.17 10.04
C VAL A 79 1.69 0.55 11.28
N ARG A 80 0.60 1.15 11.76
CA ARG A 80 -0.08 0.70 12.99
C ARG A 80 -1.19 -0.29 12.65
N SER A 81 -1.44 -1.26 13.54
CA SER A 81 -2.47 -2.29 13.36
C SER A 81 -3.91 -1.74 13.28
N GLY A 82 -4.16 -0.53 13.81
CA GLY A 82 -5.46 0.15 13.71
C GLY A 82 -5.67 0.95 12.42
N TRP A 83 -4.77 0.84 11.44
CA TRP A 83 -4.94 1.52 10.15
C TRP A 83 -5.78 0.70 9.18
N MET A 84 -6.61 1.42 8.43
CA MET A 84 -7.34 0.91 7.27
C MET A 84 -6.61 1.33 6.01
N ILE A 85 -6.19 0.36 5.21
CA ILE A 85 -5.40 0.57 4.00
C ILE A 85 -6.19 0.01 2.82
N ALA A 86 -6.59 0.87 1.88
CA ALA A 86 -7.03 0.44 0.57
C ALA A 86 -5.86 0.54 -0.40
N PHE A 87 -5.44 -0.59 -0.98
CA PHE A 87 -4.40 -0.65 -2.00
C PHE A 87 -5.01 -0.90 -3.37
N VAL A 88 -4.92 0.08 -4.25
CA VAL A 88 -5.46 0.02 -5.61
C VAL A 88 -4.33 -0.37 -6.55
N ALA A 89 -4.41 -1.57 -7.10
CA ALA A 89 -3.47 -2.08 -8.11
C ALA A 89 -4.09 -1.89 -9.49
N LEU A 90 -3.61 -0.87 -10.23
CA LEU A 90 -4.11 -0.56 -11.57
C LEU A 90 -3.47 -1.43 -12.67
N ASP A 91 -2.39 -2.15 -12.33
CA ASP A 91 -1.75 -3.12 -13.21
C ASP A 91 -2.44 -4.48 -13.08
N LEU A 92 -3.36 -4.77 -13.99
CA LEU A 92 -4.21 -5.97 -13.95
C LEU A 92 -3.42 -7.28 -14.01
N ASP A 93 -2.25 -7.28 -14.66
CA ASP A 93 -1.38 -8.46 -14.75
C ASP A 93 -0.82 -8.86 -13.37
N SER A 94 -0.73 -7.90 -12.45
CA SER A 94 -0.27 -8.11 -11.07
C SER A 94 -1.41 -8.29 -10.06
N TYR A 95 -2.67 -8.14 -10.48
CA TYR A 95 -3.81 -8.04 -9.55
C TYR A 95 -3.98 -9.29 -8.68
N ASP A 96 -3.87 -10.49 -9.26
CA ASP A 96 -4.01 -11.75 -8.50
C ASP A 96 -2.88 -11.95 -7.49
N GLU A 97 -1.66 -11.52 -7.83
CA GLU A 97 -0.51 -11.54 -6.93
C GLU A 97 -0.70 -10.54 -5.78
N VAL A 98 -1.23 -9.34 -6.08
CA VAL A 98 -1.53 -8.32 -5.07
C VAL A 98 -2.69 -8.77 -4.17
N LYS A 99 -3.70 -9.46 -4.69
CA LYS A 99 -4.82 -9.99 -3.90
C LYS A 99 -4.37 -11.06 -2.90
N PHE A 100 -3.36 -11.87 -3.23
CA PHE A 100 -2.75 -12.76 -2.24
C PHE A 100 -2.12 -11.99 -1.06
N CYS A 101 -1.59 -10.78 -1.30
CA CYS A 101 -1.03 -9.92 -0.26
C CYS A 101 -2.07 -9.54 0.80
N GLU A 102 -3.31 -9.30 0.38
CA GLU A 102 -4.44 -8.98 1.25
C GLU A 102 -4.60 -10.05 2.34
N THR A 103 -4.58 -11.32 1.92
CA THR A 103 -4.73 -12.47 2.84
C THR A 103 -3.61 -12.49 3.89
N VAL A 104 -2.37 -12.20 3.50
CA VAL A 104 -1.22 -12.19 4.42
C VAL A 104 -1.31 -11.02 5.41
N ALA A 105 -1.72 -9.83 4.95
CA ALA A 105 -1.84 -8.65 5.80
C ALA A 105 -2.99 -8.77 6.80
N VAL A 106 -4.15 -9.28 6.36
CA VAL A 106 -5.31 -9.55 7.22
C VAL A 106 -4.98 -10.57 8.31
N ASN A 107 -4.29 -11.67 7.97
CA ASN A 107 -3.85 -12.67 8.95
C ASN A 107 -2.88 -12.11 10.00
N ARG A 108 -2.30 -10.94 9.78
CA ARG A 108 -1.39 -10.24 10.71
C ARG A 108 -2.08 -9.12 11.50
N GLY A 109 -3.40 -9.02 11.39
CA GLY A 109 -4.21 -8.05 12.11
C GLY A 109 -4.23 -6.65 11.49
N PHE A 110 -3.77 -6.49 10.25
CA PHE A 110 -3.96 -5.24 9.50
C PHE A 110 -5.31 -5.26 8.77
N GLN A 111 -5.95 -4.09 8.69
CA GLN A 111 -7.15 -3.91 7.88
C GLN A 111 -6.74 -3.43 6.49
N VAL A 112 -6.43 -4.37 5.61
CA VAL A 112 -6.02 -4.08 4.22
C VAL A 112 -7.07 -4.64 3.26
N GLY A 113 -7.45 -3.85 2.26
CA GLY A 113 -8.23 -4.30 1.11
C GLY A 113 -7.48 -3.99 -0.20
N VAL A 114 -7.56 -4.89 -1.18
CA VAL A 114 -6.95 -4.71 -2.51
C VAL A 114 -8.03 -4.52 -3.56
N PHE A 115 -7.89 -3.50 -4.42
CA PHE A 115 -8.91 -3.10 -5.38
C PHE A 115 -8.32 -2.87 -6.77
N ALA A 116 -9.11 -3.15 -7.81
CA ALA A 116 -8.71 -2.93 -9.20
C ALA A 116 -8.96 -1.48 -9.67
N ASN A 117 -9.67 -0.68 -8.88
CA ASN A 117 -9.93 0.73 -9.17
C ASN A 117 -10.07 1.55 -7.88
N GLU A 118 -9.89 2.86 -8.00
CA GLU A 118 -9.88 3.79 -6.87
C GLU A 118 -11.25 3.91 -6.19
N GLU A 119 -12.33 3.89 -6.98
CA GLU A 119 -13.70 4.04 -6.48
C GLU A 119 -14.05 2.93 -5.48
N ALA A 120 -13.74 1.67 -5.80
CA ALA A 120 -13.98 0.53 -4.92
C ALA A 120 -13.17 0.63 -3.62
N GLY A 121 -11.91 1.06 -3.69
CA GLY A 121 -11.08 1.25 -2.50
C GLY A 121 -11.58 2.38 -1.60
N ARG A 122 -12.06 3.47 -2.18
CA ARG A 122 -12.69 4.57 -1.45
C ARG A 122 -13.98 4.13 -0.76
N GLN A 123 -14.86 3.43 -1.48
CA GLN A 123 -16.11 2.92 -0.90
C GLN A 123 -15.82 2.01 0.30
N TRP A 124 -14.83 1.11 0.18
CA TRP A 124 -14.44 0.22 1.27
C TRP A 124 -13.93 0.95 2.52
N LEU A 125 -13.19 2.06 2.35
CA LEU A 125 -12.73 2.93 3.44
C LEU A 125 -13.85 3.77 4.05
N ALA A 126 -14.87 4.13 3.26
CA ALA A 126 -16.05 4.84 3.72
C ALA A 126 -16.96 3.92 4.56
N ASP A 127 -17.22 2.70 4.11
CA ASP A 127 -18.10 1.72 4.77
C ASP A 127 -17.55 1.25 6.12
N ARG A 128 -16.24 1.38 6.34
CA ARG A 128 -15.55 1.02 7.59
C ARG A 128 -15.30 2.22 8.50
N ALA A 129 -15.89 3.37 8.18
CA ALA A 129 -15.99 4.49 9.12
C ALA A 129 -16.97 4.11 10.24
N GLY A 130 -16.43 3.51 11.31
CA GLY A 130 -17.10 3.41 12.61
C GLY A 130 -17.04 4.73 13.35
#